data_AF-M0MWX5-F1
#
_entry.id   AF-M0MWX5-F1
#
_cell.length_a   1.000
_cell.length_b   1.000
_cell.length_c   1.000
_cell.angle_alpha   90.00
_cell.angle_beta   90.00
_cell.angle_gamma   90.00
#
_symmetry.space_group_name_H-M   'P 1'
#
loop_
_entity.id
_entity.type
_entity.pdbx_description
1 polymer ?
#
loop_
_entity_poly.entity_id
_entity_poly.type
_entity_poly.pdbx_seq_one_letter_code
_entity_poly.pdbx_strand_id
1 'polypeptide(L)' 'MSFEEDDQVLFHDEHSEYDGETGTVTQVMETMFGDPTYTVNFEDGQESGVPEDSLEPAED' A
#
# COMPACT_ATOMS: atom_id res chain seq x y z
N MET A 1 -11.80 -2.32 -1.73
CA MET A 1 -11.48 -3.75 -1.95
C MET A 1 -10.25 -3.94 -1.12
N SER A 2 -10.26 -4.83 -0.13
CA SER A 2 -9.12 -4.96 0.78
C SER A 2 -7.96 -5.68 0.09
N PHE A 3 -6.76 -5.15 0.23
CA PHE A 3 -5.53 -5.83 -0.18
C PHE A 3 -5.09 -6.87 0.85
N GLU A 4 -4.43 -7.92 0.38
CA GLU A 4 -3.83 -8.98 1.19
C GLU A 4 -2.31 -8.88 1.20
N GLU A 5 -1.66 -9.63 2.10
CA GLU A 5 -0.21 -9.81 2.05
C GLU A 5 0.19 -10.46 0.71
N ASP A 6 1.32 -10.04 0.16
CA ASP A 6 1.85 -10.38 -1.16
C ASP A 6 1.10 -9.77 -2.37
N ASP A 7 0.07 -8.95 -2.18
CA ASP A 7 -0.59 -8.24 -3.29
C ASP A 7 0.29 -7.14 -3.88
N GLN A 8 0.26 -6.99 -5.21
CA GLN A 8 0.89 -5.86 -5.90
C GLN A 8 -0.06 -4.67 -6.02
N VAL A 9 0.43 -3.51 -5.61
CA VAL A 9 -0.34 -2.28 -5.55
C VAL A 9 0.47 -1.12 -6.12
N LEU A 10 -0.21 -0.26 -6.87
CA LEU A 10 0.31 1.03 -7.28
C LEU A 10 0.03 2.03 -6.17
N PHE A 11 1.08 2.63 -5.63
CA PHE A 11 0.96 3.58 -4.54
C PHE A 11 0.82 5.01 -5.07
N HIS A 12 -0.12 5.76 -4.51
CA HIS A 12 -0.43 7.14 -4.86
C HIS A 12 -0.39 8.04 -3.62
N ASP A 13 0.65 8.86 -3.54
CA ASP A 13 0.82 9.89 -2.51
C ASP A 13 1.78 10.99 -2.99
N GLU A 14 1.25 12.16 -3.34
CA GLU A 14 2.03 13.32 -3.81
C GLU A 14 3.10 13.83 -2.83
N HIS A 15 3.02 13.41 -1.56
CA HIS A 15 3.99 13.75 -0.53
C HIS A 15 5.08 12.69 -0.33
N SER A 16 4.92 11.51 -0.93
CA SER A 16 5.89 10.43 -0.85
C SER A 16 6.83 10.41 -2.06
N GLU A 17 8.01 9.83 -1.86
CA GLU A 17 8.99 9.59 -2.92
C GLU A 17 8.63 8.37 -3.80
N TYR A 18 7.73 7.51 -3.31
CA TYR A 18 7.27 6.30 -4.00
C TYR A 18 5.97 6.51 -4.80
N ASP A 19 5.56 7.77 -5.00
CA ASP A 19 4.34 8.11 -5.75
C ASP A 19 4.39 7.59 -7.19
N GLY A 20 3.39 6.78 -7.56
CA GLY A 20 3.31 6.13 -8.86
C GLY A 20 4.22 4.91 -9.01
N GLU A 21 4.83 4.42 -7.94
CA GLU A 21 5.59 3.17 -7.95
C GLU A 21 4.72 1.97 -7.55
N THR A 22 5.01 0.83 -8.15
CA THR A 22 4.39 -0.45 -7.77
C THR A 22 5.18 -1.08 -6.63
N GLY A 23 4.50 -1.39 -5.54
CA GLY A 23 5.08 -2.11 -4.42
C GLY A 23 4.26 -3.34 -4.06
N THR A 24 4.76 -4.11 -3.09
CA THR A 24 4.11 -5.32 -2.59
C THR A 24 3.63 -5.10 -1.16
N VAL A 25 2.38 -5.40 -0.88
CA VAL A 25 1.83 -5.37 0.47
C VAL A 25 2.50 -6.46 1.29
N THR A 26 3.18 -6.09 2.38
CA THR A 26 3.88 -7.02 3.27
C THR A 26 3.24 -7.13 4.64
N GLN A 27 2.33 -6.21 4.97
CA GLN A 27 1.59 -6.24 6.22
C GLN A 27 0.26 -5.51 6.06
N VAL A 28 -0.79 -6.09 6.63
CA VAL A 28 -2.11 -5.48 6.73
C VAL A 28 -2.40 -5.19 8.20
N MET A 29 -2.59 -3.92 8.56
CA MET A 29 -3.03 -3.50 9.87
C MET A 29 -4.52 -3.18 9.84
N GLU A 30 -5.32 -4.17 10.23
CA GLU A 30 -6.75 -4.00 10.41
C GLU A 30 -7.03 -3.20 11.69
N THR A 31 -7.82 -2.14 11.57
CA THR A 31 -8.28 -1.38 12.73
C THR A 31 -9.64 -1.90 13.16
N MET A 32 -9.91 -1.95 14.48
CA MET A 32 -11.25 -2.32 14.97
C MET A 32 -12.30 -1.21 14.73
N PHE A 33 -11.88 -0.04 14.24
CA PHE A 33 -12.72 1.13 14.03
C PHE A 33 -12.06 2.06 13.00
N GLY A 34 -12.37 1.85 11.72
CA GLY A 34 -11.83 2.61 10.60
C GLY A 34 -11.28 1.71 9.49
N ASP A 35 -10.77 2.34 8.44
CA ASP A 35 -10.19 1.65 7.30
C ASP A 35 -8.84 1.02 7.66
N PRO A 36 -8.51 -0.17 7.12
CA PRO A 36 -7.22 -0.80 7.33
C PRO A 36 -6.10 0.05 6.74
N THR A 37 -4.92 -0.06 7.35
CA THR A 37 -3.68 0.51 6.79
C THR A 37 -2.73 -0.59 6.38
N TYR A 38 -1.85 -0.27 5.44
CA TYR A 38 -0.99 -1.24 4.77
C TYR A 38 0.47 -0.84 4.90
N THR A 39 1.34 -1.84 4.85
CA THR A 39 2.77 -1.64 4.66
C THR A 39 3.14 -2.15 3.28
N VAL A 40 3.63 -1.25 2.43
CA VAL A 40 4.02 -1.55 1.05
C VAL A 40 5.55 -1.51 0.97
N ASN A 41 6.14 -2.57 0.41
CA ASN A 41 7.57 -2.66 0.19
C ASN A 41 7.90 -2.40 -1.29
N PHE A 42 8.88 -1.54 -1.53
CA PHE A 42 9.39 -1.12 -2.84
C PHE A 42 10.84 -1.61 -3.01
N GLU A 43 11.45 -1.34 -4.17
CA GLU A 43 12.84 -1.75 -4.44
C GLU A 43 13.86 -1.02 -3.54
N ASP A 44 13.65 0.27 -3.27
CA ASP A 44 14.56 1.12 -2.51
C ASP A 44 14.13 1.36 -1.05
N GLY A 45 12.97 0.83 -0.61
CA GLY A 45 12.45 1.09 0.73
C GLY A 45 11.10 0.45 1.02
N GLN A 46 10.46 0.91 2.10
CA GLN A 46 9.11 0.50 2.47
C GLN A 46 8.35 1.69 3.04
N GLU A 47 7.05 1.75 2.78
CA GLU A 47 6.12 2.74 3.32
C GLU A 47 5.10 2.05 4.22
N SER A 48 4.83 2.61 5.39
CA SER A 48 3.97 1.99 6.40
C SER A 48 2.87 2.93 6.85
N GLY A 49 1.69 2.37 7.12
CA GLY A 49 0.51 3.18 7.45
C GLY A 49 -0.17 3.76 6.21
N VAL A 50 0.04 3.15 5.05
CA VAL A 50 -0.58 3.56 3.79
C VAL A 50 -2.08 3.26 3.85
N PRO A 51 -2.97 4.23 3.59
CA PRO A 51 -4.41 3.99 3.57
C PRO A 51 -4.82 3.22 2.29
N GLU A 52 -5.93 2.47 2.36
CA GLU A 52 -6.50 1.78 1.17
C GLU A 52 -6.74 2.76 0.01
N ASP A 53 -7.19 3.99 0.31
CA ASP A 53 -7.48 5.02 -0.70
C ASP A 53 -6.24 5.49 -1.49
N SER A 54 -5.03 5.27 -0.97
CA SER A 54 -3.77 5.57 -1.65
C SER A 54 -3.23 4.39 -2.45
N LEU A 55 -3.93 3.27 -2.50
CA LEU A 55 -3.50 2.05 -3.19
C LEU A 55 -4.48 1.71 -4.31
N GLU A 56 -3.94 1.51 -5.50
CA GLU A 56 -4.66 0.93 -6.61
C GLU A 56 -4.15 -0.49 -6.89
N PRO A 57 -5.02 -1.44 -7.26
CA PRO A 57 -4.58 -2.76 -7.68
C PRO A 57 -3.71 -2.62 -8.93
N ALA A 58 -2.47 -3.11 -8.86
CA ALA A 58 -1.63 -3.19 -10.05
C ALA A 58 -2.16 -4.33 -10.94
N GLU A 59 -2.91 -3.99 -11.99
CA GLU A 59 -3.26 -4.95 -13.04
C GLU A 59 -2.00 -5.21 -13.90
N ASP A 60 -1.64 -6.48 -14.10
CA ASP A 60 -0.52 -6.94 -14.94
C ASP A 60 -0.65 -6.51 -16.42
#